data_AF-A0AAV3URN2-F1
#
_entry.id   AF-A0AAV3URN2-F1
#
_cell.length_a   1.000
_cell.length_b   1.000
_cell.length_c   1.000
_cell.angle_alpha   90.00
_cell.angle_beta   90.00
_cell.angle_gamma   90.00
#
_symmetry.space_group_name_H-M   'P 1'
#
loop_
_entity.id
_entity.type
_entity.pdbx_description
1 polymer ?
#
loop_
_entity_poly.entity_id
_entity_poly.type
_entity_poly.pdbx_seq_one_letter_code
_entity_poly.pdbx_strand_id
1 'polypeptide(L)'
;MQRSEYEDDTSPKAESLTETLPRRSVLQGLGIMAAGLSATASQAAGQAQQQFNFGQTVVDSCSEAVTISVTNQNQEQSQTNAIEGPDADEFTILTGTTIPPGATQNVMILFTPTSAGAKQATIFGSVDGTRVSEATLVGVGVTLANASPDDVANFLEQPVGSQSTISVTPTYPASYPEAIEITGAQKAGQTPDAFEISNVPVGQVVQPGGTFEFDINFVPTSPGLKSANLVVEAQSLPSGFPYCALLGAQGLAIGSGGDLIAEVFDLNEEVLQIILEALELATQDGEYAEIRDLLVQAQPLVEQMLEILDALTGDDSPLTGERLEIIRNVAQQAEQVSNLLNQTIEFIEGFIGTASQSVGLLPTGSIPSMSNRFFSISEVAAQQEQDPREELVRLLEEIIAHAEEIESALRPLVCPEGLDVSFDFQDGAWVATSGDSQGLSVEGDETQATIRAMYPFTVDYTLESEDLTAVAELDEDTGEYCAAIGDGCSTICWFRVYCPENGGPGNNPNT
;
A
#
# COMPACT_ATOMS: atom_id res chain seq x y z
N MET A 1 -35.82 71.45 -7.92
CA MET A 1 -36.15 70.21 -8.65
C MET A 1 -36.09 69.10 -7.60
N GLN A 2 -37.08 69.00 -6.69
CA GLN A 2 -38.37 68.26 -6.81
C GLN A 2 -38.15 66.75 -7.01
N ARG A 3 -38.53 65.87 -6.07
CA ARG A 3 -39.90 65.35 -5.73
C ARG A 3 -40.54 64.60 -6.91
N SER A 4 -41.22 63.47 -6.76
CA SER A 4 -41.84 62.78 -5.59
C SER A 4 -41.71 61.24 -5.74
N GLU A 5 -41.80 60.37 -4.73
CA GLU A 5 -43.00 59.88 -4.01
C GLU A 5 -44.25 59.68 -4.90
N TYR A 6 -44.73 58.43 -5.04
CA TYR A 6 -46.07 58.03 -4.57
C TYR A 6 -46.25 56.50 -4.50
N GLU A 7 -47.16 56.06 -3.62
CA GLU A 7 -47.71 54.71 -3.50
C GLU A 7 -48.61 54.40 -4.73
N ASP A 8 -49.13 53.19 -4.98
CA ASP A 8 -50.29 52.63 -4.29
C ASP A 8 -50.63 51.19 -4.76
N ASP A 9 -51.50 50.56 -3.98
CA ASP A 9 -52.10 49.24 -4.08
C ASP A 9 -52.81 48.92 -5.42
N THR A 10 -52.90 47.63 -5.75
CA THR A 10 -54.16 46.90 -6.04
C THR A 10 -53.90 45.61 -6.85
N SER A 11 -54.23 44.48 -6.23
CA SER A 11 -54.54 43.24 -6.95
C SER A 11 -56.02 43.21 -7.32
N PRO A 12 -56.39 42.73 -8.53
CA PRO A 12 -57.68 42.13 -8.74
C PRO A 12 -57.59 40.64 -9.10
N LYS A 13 -58.37 39.83 -8.39
CA LYS A 13 -58.77 38.47 -8.82
C LYS A 13 -59.74 38.55 -10.01
N ALA A 14 -59.76 37.45 -10.75
CA ALA A 14 -60.94 36.70 -11.21
C ALA A 14 -61.14 36.57 -12.73
N GLU A 15 -61.22 35.29 -13.17
CA GLU A 15 -62.18 34.75 -14.15
C GLU A 15 -62.05 35.19 -15.63
N SER A 16 -62.29 34.33 -16.64
CA SER A 16 -62.79 32.94 -16.66
C SER A 16 -62.40 32.24 -17.97
N LEU A 17 -62.21 30.90 -17.93
CA LEU A 17 -62.72 29.85 -18.87
C LEU A 17 -62.57 30.06 -20.41
N THR A 18 -62.32 29.07 -21.28
CA THR A 18 -62.57 27.61 -21.30
C THR A 18 -61.62 26.94 -22.32
N GLU A 19 -61.15 25.71 -22.08
CA GLU A 19 -61.42 24.56 -23.00
C GLU A 19 -60.97 23.18 -22.45
N THR A 20 -61.98 22.32 -22.26
CA THR A 20 -62.06 20.88 -22.65
C THR A 20 -61.06 19.81 -22.14
N LEU A 21 -61.40 19.27 -20.96
CA LEU A 21 -61.31 17.83 -20.58
C LEU A 21 -62.08 16.91 -21.57
N PRO A 22 -61.99 15.54 -21.56
CA PRO A 22 -61.75 14.63 -20.40
C PRO A 22 -60.84 13.40 -20.73
N ARG A 23 -60.63 12.33 -19.95
CA ARG A 23 -61.28 11.65 -18.78
C ARG A 23 -60.18 11.28 -17.73
N ARG A 24 -60.33 10.49 -16.65
CA ARG A 24 -61.37 9.54 -16.17
C ARG A 24 -61.34 9.44 -14.63
N SER A 25 -62.49 9.10 -14.03
CA SER A 25 -62.70 8.90 -12.58
C SER A 25 -63.46 7.56 -12.36
N VAL A 26 -63.59 6.95 -11.17
CA VAL A 26 -63.26 7.30 -9.76
C VAL A 26 -62.93 5.95 -9.04
N LEU A 27 -62.17 5.94 -7.92
CA LEU A 27 -62.57 5.34 -6.62
C LEU A 27 -61.42 5.15 -5.58
N GLN A 28 -61.64 5.76 -4.41
CA GLN A 28 -61.41 5.28 -3.03
C GLN A 28 -60.43 4.12 -2.73
N GLY A 29 -59.50 4.41 -1.82
CA GLY A 29 -58.95 3.46 -0.85
C GLY A 29 -58.35 4.21 0.35
N LEU A 30 -58.91 4.06 1.55
CA LEU A 30 -58.18 4.45 2.77
C LEU A 30 -57.00 3.49 2.92
N GLY A 31 -55.78 4.02 2.92
CA GLY A 31 -54.56 3.30 3.26
C GLY A 31 -53.76 4.17 4.23
N ILE A 32 -53.39 3.60 5.37
CA ILE A 32 -52.64 4.28 6.43
C ILE A 32 -51.29 4.74 5.85
N MET A 33 -50.99 6.04 5.93
CA MET A 33 -49.64 6.53 5.60
C MET A 33 -48.70 6.16 6.74
N ALA A 34 -47.96 5.07 6.59
CA ALA A 34 -46.79 4.80 7.41
C ALA A 34 -45.71 5.82 7.01
N ALA A 35 -45.54 6.86 7.83
CA ALA A 35 -44.53 7.88 7.64
C ALA A 35 -43.16 7.32 8.06
N GLY A 36 -42.36 6.88 7.09
CA GLY A 36 -40.98 6.46 7.34
C GLY A 36 -40.06 7.66 7.53
N LEU A 37 -39.00 7.50 8.33
CA LEU A 37 -37.91 8.46 8.29
C LEU A 37 -37.17 8.30 6.96
N SER A 38 -37.06 9.40 6.20
CA SER A 38 -36.28 9.43 4.96
C SER A 38 -34.92 10.07 5.23
N ALA A 39 -33.86 9.27 5.24
CA ALA A 39 -32.53 9.83 5.04
C ALA A 39 -32.33 10.11 3.55
N THR A 40 -32.26 11.40 3.19
CA THR A 40 -32.19 11.84 1.80
C THR A 40 -30.78 11.74 1.22
N ALA A 41 -30.37 10.52 0.89
CA ALA A 41 -29.70 10.32 -0.40
C ALA A 41 -30.82 10.21 -1.45
N SER A 42 -30.85 11.12 -2.42
CA SER A 42 -31.98 11.24 -3.37
C SER A 42 -32.02 10.08 -4.38
N GLN A 43 -32.80 9.03 -4.12
CA GLN A 43 -33.29 8.09 -5.15
C GLN A 43 -34.73 7.63 -4.86
N ALA A 44 -35.45 7.21 -5.91
CA ALA A 44 -36.89 6.97 -5.87
C ALA A 44 -37.28 5.47 -5.83
N ALA A 45 -38.29 5.16 -5.00
CA ALA A 45 -39.24 4.05 -5.13
C ALA A 45 -38.72 2.65 -5.57
N GLY A 46 -37.92 2.03 -4.70
CA GLY A 46 -37.69 0.58 -4.66
C GLY A 46 -36.93 0.27 -3.38
N GLN A 47 -37.58 -0.31 -2.36
CA GLN A 47 -36.99 -0.37 -1.02
C GLN A 47 -35.91 -1.45 -0.91
N ALA A 48 -34.69 -1.09 -1.31
CA ALA A 48 -33.48 -1.62 -0.70
C ALA A 48 -33.40 -1.12 0.74
N GLN A 49 -33.01 -2.01 1.66
CA GLN A 49 -32.64 -1.63 3.02
C GLN A 49 -31.46 -0.66 2.94
N GLN A 50 -31.55 0.48 3.62
CA GLN A 50 -30.52 1.51 3.51
C GLN A 50 -29.25 1.03 4.22
N GLN A 51 -28.11 1.10 3.55
CA GLN A 51 -26.83 0.56 4.04
C GLN A 51 -25.79 1.67 4.11
N PHE A 52 -25.06 1.72 5.22
CA PHE A 52 -23.94 2.63 5.44
C PHE A 52 -22.67 1.79 5.64
N ASN A 53 -21.66 2.05 4.80
CA ASN A 53 -20.39 1.35 4.83
C ASN A 53 -19.31 2.25 5.45
N PHE A 54 -18.58 1.74 6.42
CA PHE A 54 -17.50 2.41 7.14
C PHE A 54 -16.12 2.07 6.56
N GLY A 55 -16.07 1.24 5.52
CA GLY A 55 -14.83 0.83 4.85
C GLY A 55 -14.03 -0.18 5.64
N GLN A 56 -12.71 -0.15 5.45
CA GLN A 56 -11.75 -0.88 6.27
C GLN A 56 -11.34 -0.01 7.45
N THR A 57 -11.13 -0.61 8.62
CA THR A 57 -10.67 0.10 9.82
C THR A 57 -9.75 -0.82 10.61
N VAL A 58 -8.66 -0.27 11.12
CA VAL A 58 -7.68 -1.03 11.90
C VAL A 58 -8.32 -1.54 13.19
N VAL A 59 -8.08 -2.81 13.52
CA VAL A 59 -8.54 -3.43 14.77
C VAL A 59 -7.99 -2.66 15.98
N ASP A 60 -8.84 -2.44 16.98
CA ASP A 60 -8.62 -1.60 18.16
C ASP A 60 -8.34 -0.11 17.85
N SER A 61 -8.54 0.31 16.60
CA SER A 61 -8.59 1.70 16.15
C SER A 61 -10.00 2.06 15.66
N CYS A 62 -10.18 3.27 15.14
CA CYS A 62 -11.48 3.84 14.81
C CYS A 62 -11.53 4.47 13.41
N SER A 63 -12.71 4.40 12.79
CA SER A 63 -12.95 4.91 11.43
C SER A 63 -13.09 6.44 11.41
N GLU A 64 -13.21 7.03 10.22
CA GLU A 64 -13.92 8.31 10.12
C GLU A 64 -15.40 8.14 10.53
N ALA A 65 -15.98 9.15 11.16
CA ALA A 65 -17.38 9.13 11.57
C ALA A 65 -18.34 9.34 10.38
N VAL A 66 -19.11 8.30 10.03
CA VAL A 66 -20.15 8.38 8.99
C VAL A 66 -21.31 9.23 9.48
N THR A 67 -21.65 10.27 8.70
CA THR A 67 -22.77 11.18 8.99
C THR A 67 -24.02 10.76 8.22
N ILE A 68 -25.09 10.44 8.95
CA ILE A 68 -26.40 10.06 8.40
C ILE A 68 -27.39 11.20 8.64
N SER A 69 -27.88 11.85 7.58
CA SER A 69 -28.96 12.84 7.70
C SER A 69 -30.31 12.16 7.84
N VAL A 70 -30.91 12.20 9.03
CA VAL A 70 -32.17 11.51 9.35
C VAL A 70 -33.32 12.51 9.48
N THR A 71 -34.39 12.35 8.69
CA THR A 71 -35.56 13.24 8.73
C THR A 71 -36.74 12.58 9.44
N ASN A 72 -37.21 13.19 10.52
CA ASN A 72 -38.39 12.75 11.24
C ASN A 72 -39.67 13.25 10.54
N GLN A 73 -40.36 12.35 9.82
CA GLN A 73 -41.65 12.66 9.19
C GLN A 73 -42.87 12.48 10.13
N ASN A 74 -42.64 12.04 11.37
CA ASN A 74 -43.69 11.84 12.36
C ASN A 74 -44.11 13.17 13.01
N GLN A 75 -45.32 13.19 13.58
CA GLN A 75 -45.82 14.34 14.36
C GLN A 75 -45.27 14.37 15.79
N GLU A 76 -44.58 13.31 16.21
CA GLU A 76 -43.98 13.10 17.52
C GLU A 76 -42.46 13.01 17.40
N GLN A 77 -41.75 13.21 18.51
CA GLN A 77 -40.28 13.19 18.53
C GLN A 77 -39.75 11.78 18.25
N SER A 78 -38.81 11.67 17.31
CA SER A 78 -38.10 10.40 17.05
C SER A 78 -36.77 10.34 17.81
N GLN A 79 -36.29 9.13 18.07
CA GLN A 79 -34.99 8.84 18.68
C GLN A 79 -34.21 7.80 17.86
N THR A 80 -32.89 7.96 17.78
CA THR A 80 -31.97 7.03 17.12
C THR A 80 -30.91 6.58 18.13
N ASN A 81 -31.34 5.75 19.09
CA ASN A 81 -30.58 5.47 20.32
C ASN A 81 -30.14 4.00 20.44
N ALA A 82 -30.45 3.18 19.45
CA ALA A 82 -30.20 1.74 19.49
C ALA A 82 -29.54 1.28 18.20
N ILE A 83 -28.41 0.62 18.37
CA ILE A 83 -27.79 -0.26 17.39
C ILE A 83 -27.94 -1.69 17.93
N GLU A 84 -28.39 -2.61 17.09
CA GLU A 84 -28.51 -4.03 17.43
C GLU A 84 -27.94 -4.88 16.27
N GLY A 85 -27.47 -6.08 16.58
CA GLY A 85 -26.81 -6.96 15.61
C GLY A 85 -25.72 -7.81 16.26
N PRO A 86 -25.02 -8.65 15.47
CA PRO A 86 -23.91 -9.46 15.96
C PRO A 86 -22.71 -8.61 16.41
N ASP A 87 -22.40 -7.52 15.70
CA ASP A 87 -21.24 -6.64 15.97
C ASP A 87 -21.68 -5.24 16.45
N ALA A 88 -22.80 -5.15 17.17
CA ALA A 88 -23.43 -3.86 17.53
C ALA A 88 -22.60 -2.98 18.46
N ASP A 89 -21.73 -3.60 19.26
CA ASP A 89 -20.78 -2.98 20.17
C ASP A 89 -19.57 -2.35 19.46
N GLU A 90 -19.33 -2.71 18.19
CA GLU A 90 -18.28 -2.10 17.35
C GLU A 90 -18.75 -0.81 16.64
N PHE A 91 -20.02 -0.41 16.79
CA PHE A 91 -20.57 0.83 16.23
C PHE A 91 -21.09 1.77 17.33
N THR A 92 -20.57 2.99 17.39
CA THR A 92 -20.91 3.98 18.44
C THR A 92 -21.61 5.20 17.87
N ILE A 93 -22.79 5.56 18.41
CA ILE A 93 -23.49 6.80 18.05
C ILE A 93 -22.88 7.98 18.81
N LEU A 94 -22.26 8.90 18.08
CA LEU A 94 -21.62 10.10 18.65
C LEU A 94 -22.64 11.22 18.90
N THR A 95 -23.56 11.46 17.96
CA THR A 95 -24.52 12.59 18.00
C THR A 95 -25.86 12.27 17.34
N GLY A 96 -26.84 13.20 17.46
CA GLY A 96 -28.07 13.18 16.67
C GLY A 96 -29.22 12.33 17.21
N THR A 97 -29.06 11.78 18.42
CA THR A 97 -29.97 10.84 19.11
C THR A 97 -31.44 11.28 19.26
N THR A 98 -31.78 12.57 19.04
CA THR A 98 -33.15 13.08 19.18
C THR A 98 -33.51 13.99 18.02
N ILE A 99 -34.67 13.72 17.40
CA ILE A 99 -35.11 14.38 16.17
C ILE A 99 -36.54 14.93 16.35
N PRO A 100 -36.72 16.27 16.44
CA PRO A 100 -38.04 16.88 16.57
C PRO A 100 -38.99 16.56 15.39
N PRO A 101 -40.32 16.69 15.58
CA PRO A 101 -41.30 16.51 14.49
C PRO A 101 -41.01 17.39 13.27
N GLY A 102 -40.96 16.78 12.08
CA GLY A 102 -40.70 17.48 10.82
C GLY A 102 -39.26 17.99 10.63
N ALA A 103 -38.34 17.71 11.57
CA ALA A 103 -36.95 18.14 11.49
C ALA A 103 -36.04 17.09 10.84
N THR A 104 -34.95 17.55 10.24
CA THR A 104 -33.80 16.72 9.84
C THR A 104 -32.66 16.94 10.82
N GLN A 105 -32.05 15.85 11.28
CA GLN A 105 -30.92 15.84 12.20
C GLN A 105 -29.82 14.95 11.63
N ASN A 106 -28.57 15.38 11.72
CA ASN A 106 -27.43 14.53 11.42
C ASN A 106 -27.12 13.64 12.63
N VAL A 107 -27.03 12.33 12.38
CA VAL A 107 -26.58 11.30 13.31
C VAL A 107 -25.18 10.88 12.88
N MET A 108 -24.18 11.09 13.73
CA MET A 108 -22.81 10.63 13.47
C MET A 108 -22.58 9.29 14.15
N ILE A 109 -22.00 8.34 13.44
CA ILE A 109 -21.65 7.01 13.94
C ILE A 109 -20.17 6.78 13.69
N LEU A 110 -19.49 6.14 14.63
CA LEU A 110 -18.12 5.67 14.55
C LEU A 110 -18.08 4.14 14.47
N PHE A 111 -17.14 3.57 13.73
CA PHE A 111 -16.85 2.14 13.73
C PHE A 111 -15.49 1.89 14.40
N THR A 112 -15.42 0.87 15.26
CA THR A 112 -14.26 0.54 16.10
C THR A 112 -14.17 -1.00 16.22
N PRO A 113 -13.59 -1.69 15.23
CA PRO A 113 -13.56 -3.15 15.20
C PRO A 113 -12.63 -3.73 16.26
N THR A 114 -13.08 -4.75 16.98
CA THR A 114 -12.30 -5.48 17.99
C THR A 114 -11.61 -6.74 17.43
N SER A 115 -11.87 -7.06 16.16
CA SER A 115 -11.34 -8.23 15.47
C SER A 115 -11.44 -8.08 13.96
N ALA A 116 -10.55 -8.74 13.23
CA ALA A 116 -10.51 -8.67 11.78
C ALA A 116 -11.70 -9.39 11.11
N GLY A 117 -12.04 -8.96 9.90
CA GLY A 117 -13.14 -9.51 9.10
C GLY A 117 -14.35 -8.59 8.99
N ALA A 118 -15.36 -9.02 8.23
CA ALA A 118 -16.57 -8.24 7.97
C ALA A 118 -17.47 -8.14 9.22
N LYS A 119 -17.98 -6.93 9.47
CA LYS A 119 -18.78 -6.53 10.63
C LYS A 119 -20.13 -6.02 10.21
N GLN A 120 -21.18 -6.36 10.95
CA GLN A 120 -22.54 -5.92 10.65
C GLN A 120 -23.36 -5.61 11.89
N ALA A 121 -24.01 -4.45 11.86
CA ALA A 121 -25.05 -4.08 12.80
C ALA A 121 -26.22 -3.40 12.09
N THR A 122 -27.24 -3.00 12.82
CA THR A 122 -28.39 -2.24 12.29
C THR A 122 -28.75 -1.13 13.27
N ILE A 123 -28.90 0.09 12.78
CA ILE A 123 -29.39 1.24 13.56
C ILE A 123 -30.90 1.41 13.37
N PHE A 124 -31.60 1.78 14.44
CA PHE A 124 -33.06 1.91 14.44
C PHE A 124 -33.52 3.31 14.85
N GLY A 125 -34.51 3.83 14.12
CA GLY A 125 -35.31 4.98 14.52
C GLY A 125 -36.56 4.53 15.27
N SER A 126 -36.91 5.22 16.36
CA SER A 126 -38.09 4.92 17.17
C SER A 126 -38.90 6.16 17.53
N VAL A 127 -40.22 5.98 17.69
CA VAL A 127 -41.16 6.97 18.23
C VAL A 127 -41.88 6.31 19.41
N ASP A 128 -41.88 6.96 20.58
CA ASP A 128 -42.44 6.42 21.83
C ASP A 128 -42.04 4.95 22.13
N GLY A 129 -40.79 4.60 21.83
CA GLY A 129 -40.23 3.25 22.01
C GLY A 129 -40.63 2.22 20.95
N THR A 130 -41.44 2.59 19.96
CA THR A 130 -41.81 1.74 18.82
C THR A 130 -40.86 2.00 17.66
N ARG A 131 -40.27 0.94 17.08
CA ARG A 131 -39.40 1.04 15.90
C ARG A 131 -40.19 1.47 14.66
N VAL A 132 -39.68 2.45 13.93
CA VAL A 132 -40.33 3.04 12.73
C VAL A 132 -39.42 3.11 11.51
N SER A 133 -38.10 2.91 11.66
CA SER A 133 -37.13 2.82 10.56
C SER A 133 -35.91 2.01 10.96
N GLU A 134 -35.22 1.43 9.98
CA GLU A 134 -33.97 0.68 10.17
C GLU A 134 -32.99 0.92 9.01
N ALA A 135 -31.70 0.85 9.30
CA ALA A 135 -30.62 0.89 8.30
C ALA A 135 -29.45 0.01 8.74
N THR A 136 -28.83 -0.70 7.80
CA THR A 136 -27.69 -1.59 8.05
C THR A 136 -26.40 -0.80 8.14
N LEU A 137 -25.56 -1.11 9.13
CA LEU A 137 -24.18 -0.63 9.26
C LEU A 137 -23.26 -1.79 8.88
N VAL A 138 -22.27 -1.55 8.02
CA VAL A 138 -21.24 -2.54 7.68
C VAL A 138 -19.84 -1.93 7.70
N GLY A 139 -18.85 -2.71 8.10
CA GLY A 139 -17.44 -2.33 8.04
C GLY A 139 -16.57 -3.58 7.95
N VAL A 140 -15.26 -3.41 7.82
CA VAL A 140 -14.30 -4.51 7.83
C VAL A 140 -13.16 -4.17 8.79
N GLY A 141 -12.96 -4.99 9.82
CA GLY A 141 -11.77 -4.93 10.65
C GLY A 141 -10.56 -5.46 9.88
N VAL A 142 -9.46 -4.71 9.86
CA VAL A 142 -8.18 -5.11 9.28
C VAL A 142 -7.04 -4.98 10.30
N THR A 143 -5.98 -5.76 10.16
CA THR A 143 -4.73 -5.55 10.91
C THR A 143 -4.03 -4.27 10.44
N LEU A 144 -3.26 -3.58 11.30
CA LEU A 144 -2.60 -2.31 10.94
C LEU A 144 -1.68 -2.43 9.73
N ALA A 145 -1.01 -3.58 9.55
CA ALA A 145 -0.18 -3.87 8.38
C ALA A 145 -0.97 -4.05 7.06
N ASN A 146 -2.30 -4.20 7.12
CA ASN A 146 -3.18 -4.47 5.98
C ASN A 146 -4.16 -3.32 5.70
N ALA A 147 -4.02 -2.18 6.37
CA ALA A 147 -4.84 -0.99 6.13
C ALA A 147 -4.25 -0.14 5.00
N SER A 148 -5.12 0.48 4.20
CA SER A 148 -4.71 1.52 3.25
C SER A 148 -4.79 2.89 3.94
N PRO A 149 -3.72 3.69 3.97
CA PRO A 149 -3.72 5.01 4.61
C PRO A 149 -4.45 6.08 3.77
N ASP A 150 -4.92 7.13 4.46
CA ASP A 150 -5.66 8.24 3.83
C ASP A 150 -4.73 9.26 3.16
N ASP A 151 -3.56 9.50 3.76
CA ASP A 151 -2.47 10.37 3.28
C ASP A 151 -1.13 9.64 3.41
N VAL A 152 -0.16 9.91 2.52
CA VAL A 152 1.18 9.29 2.55
C VAL A 152 2.29 10.34 2.61
N ALA A 153 3.15 10.24 3.64
CA ALA A 153 4.39 11.00 3.75
C ALA A 153 5.51 10.29 2.97
N ASN A 154 6.00 10.91 1.89
CA ASN A 154 7.07 10.35 1.05
C ASN A 154 8.41 11.06 1.33
N PHE A 155 9.41 10.30 1.79
CA PHE A 155 10.77 10.76 2.07
C PHE A 155 11.66 10.81 0.82
N LEU A 156 11.20 10.30 -0.32
CA LEU A 156 11.99 10.09 -1.54
C LEU A 156 13.22 9.21 -1.25
N GLU A 157 14.27 9.36 -2.05
CA GLU A 157 15.56 8.72 -1.86
C GLU A 157 16.33 9.30 -0.66
N GLN A 158 16.77 8.43 0.26
CA GLN A 158 17.58 8.79 1.42
C GLN A 158 18.69 7.76 1.66
N PRO A 159 19.95 8.16 1.95
CA PRO A 159 21.03 7.21 2.18
C PRO A 159 20.79 6.27 3.36
N VAL A 160 21.20 5.00 3.24
CA VAL A 160 21.23 4.05 4.37
C VAL A 160 22.07 4.62 5.52
N GLY A 161 21.54 4.53 6.75
CA GLY A 161 22.15 5.08 7.96
C GLY A 161 22.02 6.60 8.10
N SER A 162 21.41 7.30 7.14
CA SER A 162 21.00 8.69 7.33
C SER A 162 19.70 8.79 8.15
N GLN A 163 19.42 9.98 8.67
CA GLN A 163 18.13 10.32 9.26
C GLN A 163 17.54 11.53 8.52
N SER A 164 16.33 11.35 8.00
CA SER A 164 15.52 12.42 7.41
C SER A 164 14.19 12.55 8.14
N THR A 165 13.62 13.75 8.17
CA THR A 165 12.43 14.07 8.99
C THR A 165 11.40 14.84 8.16
N ILE A 166 10.15 14.42 8.22
CA ILE A 166 8.99 15.12 7.66
C ILE A 166 8.04 15.46 8.81
N SER A 167 7.78 16.76 8.98
CA SER A 167 6.71 17.25 9.86
C SER A 167 5.38 17.14 9.13
N VAL A 168 4.42 16.44 9.75
CA VAL A 168 3.06 16.27 9.23
C VAL A 168 2.06 17.05 10.08
N THR A 169 1.04 17.63 9.44
CA THR A 169 0.07 18.51 10.11
C THR A 169 -1.38 18.07 9.83
N PRO A 170 -1.88 16.99 10.44
CA PRO A 170 -3.26 16.56 10.22
C PRO A 170 -4.28 17.61 10.68
N THR A 171 -5.41 17.65 9.97
CA THR A 171 -6.54 18.54 10.30
C THR A 171 -7.65 17.72 10.96
N TYR A 172 -7.99 18.06 12.20
CA TYR A 172 -9.13 17.45 12.87
C TYR A 172 -10.44 17.96 12.24
N PRO A 173 -11.34 17.10 11.71
CA PRO A 173 -12.41 17.59 10.83
C PRO A 173 -13.43 18.49 11.53
N ALA A 174 -13.77 19.62 10.89
CA ALA A 174 -14.71 20.61 11.42
C ALA A 174 -16.18 20.14 11.54
N SER A 175 -16.49 18.93 11.05
CA SER A 175 -17.77 18.26 11.20
C SER A 175 -17.98 17.64 12.59
N TYR A 176 -16.91 17.40 13.36
CA TYR A 176 -17.00 16.77 14.67
C TYR A 176 -17.53 17.73 15.75
N PRO A 177 -18.25 17.21 16.77
CA PRO A 177 -18.98 18.02 17.75
C PRO A 177 -18.13 18.49 18.94
N GLU A 178 -17.04 17.79 19.26
CA GLU A 178 -16.28 17.92 20.49
C GLU A 178 -14.80 18.14 20.18
N ALA A 179 -14.04 18.67 21.15
CA ALA A 179 -12.59 18.73 21.04
C ALA A 179 -11.98 17.35 21.28
N ILE A 180 -10.78 17.09 20.77
CA ILE A 180 -9.99 15.88 21.07
C ILE A 180 -8.75 16.23 21.90
N GLU A 181 -8.25 15.28 22.66
CA GLU A 181 -6.94 15.28 23.31
C GLU A 181 -6.08 14.17 22.71
N ILE A 182 -4.92 14.49 22.15
CA ILE A 182 -4.00 13.50 21.57
C ILE A 182 -3.44 12.59 22.67
N THR A 183 -3.56 11.27 22.50
CA THR A 183 -3.17 10.26 23.50
C THR A 183 -1.90 9.50 23.14
N GLY A 184 -1.61 9.31 21.85
CA GLY A 184 -0.47 8.50 21.42
C GLY A 184 -0.34 8.35 19.90
N ALA A 185 0.55 7.46 19.48
CA ALA A 185 0.66 7.00 18.11
C ALA A 185 1.24 5.57 18.05
N GLN A 186 0.91 4.82 16.99
CA GLN A 186 1.37 3.45 16.74
C GLN A 186 1.95 3.32 15.31
N LYS A 187 2.79 2.30 15.09
CA LYS A 187 3.37 1.95 13.78
C LYS A 187 3.31 0.45 13.50
N ALA A 188 3.01 0.06 12.25
CA ALA A 188 3.23 -1.28 11.69
C ALA A 188 3.41 -1.17 10.17
N GLY A 189 3.37 -2.28 9.43
CA GLY A 189 3.60 -2.33 7.97
C GLY A 189 4.65 -3.37 7.61
N GLN A 190 5.23 -3.28 6.42
CA GLN A 190 6.34 -4.16 6.01
C GLN A 190 7.63 -3.84 6.77
N THR A 191 7.99 -2.55 6.88
CA THR A 191 9.27 -2.10 7.45
C THR A 191 9.11 -0.97 8.48
N PRO A 192 8.26 -1.13 9.51
CA PRO A 192 7.99 -0.09 10.52
C PRO A 192 9.21 0.30 11.35
N ASP A 193 10.23 -0.55 11.43
CA ASP A 193 11.47 -0.28 12.16
C ASP A 193 12.38 0.73 11.45
N ALA A 194 12.15 1.00 10.15
CA ALA A 194 12.82 2.08 9.43
C ALA A 194 12.23 3.47 9.72
N PHE A 195 11.11 3.54 10.46
CA PHE A 195 10.40 4.80 10.75
C PHE A 195 10.27 5.03 12.26
N GLU A 196 10.47 6.27 12.71
CA GLU A 196 10.23 6.68 14.10
C GLU A 196 9.33 7.90 14.20
N ILE A 197 8.23 7.76 14.95
CA ILE A 197 7.31 8.87 15.24
C ILE A 197 7.86 9.66 16.43
N SER A 198 8.04 10.96 16.27
CA SER A 198 8.56 11.86 17.30
C SER A 198 7.74 13.14 17.40
N ASN A 199 7.94 13.90 18.49
CA ASN A 199 7.23 15.15 18.77
C ASN A 199 5.68 15.04 18.75
N VAL A 200 5.13 13.83 18.96
CA VAL A 200 3.69 13.61 19.12
C VAL A 200 3.17 14.48 20.28
N PRO A 201 2.18 15.37 20.06
CA PRO A 201 1.79 16.38 21.03
C PRO A 201 0.79 15.81 22.05
N VAL A 202 1.19 14.78 22.79
CA VAL A 202 0.35 14.10 23.78
C VAL A 202 -0.15 15.08 24.84
N GLY A 203 -1.46 15.08 25.09
CA GLY A 203 -2.15 16.06 25.95
C GLY A 203 -2.51 17.38 25.27
N GLN A 204 -2.20 17.57 23.97
CA GLN A 204 -2.72 18.71 23.21
C GLN A 204 -4.21 18.55 22.96
N VAL A 205 -4.98 19.58 23.34
CA VAL A 205 -6.40 19.67 23.02
C VAL A 205 -6.61 20.38 21.68
N VAL A 206 -7.19 19.68 20.69
CA VAL A 206 -7.49 20.17 19.35
C VAL A 206 -9.01 20.40 19.22
N GLN A 207 -9.42 21.58 18.80
CA GLN A 207 -10.83 21.91 18.54
C GLN A 207 -11.25 21.45 17.13
N PRO A 208 -12.54 21.18 16.84
CA PRO A 208 -13.01 20.90 15.48
C PRO A 208 -12.53 21.92 14.46
N GLY A 209 -11.94 21.45 13.36
CA GLY A 209 -11.31 22.28 12.32
C GLY A 209 -9.92 22.81 12.66
N GLY A 210 -9.38 22.46 13.82
CA GLY A 210 -8.00 22.75 14.22
C GLY A 210 -7.01 21.71 13.68
N THR A 211 -5.72 21.99 13.81
CA THR A 211 -4.64 21.08 13.43
C THR A 211 -3.79 20.70 14.63
N PHE A 212 -3.02 19.63 14.48
CA PHE A 212 -1.89 19.27 15.32
C PHE A 212 -0.70 18.90 14.43
N GLU A 213 0.50 18.87 14.98
CA GLU A 213 1.74 18.64 14.24
C GLU A 213 2.58 17.59 14.99
N PHE A 214 3.21 16.69 14.24
CA PHE A 214 4.19 15.73 14.75
C PHE A 214 5.18 15.39 13.64
N ASP A 215 6.30 14.76 14.00
CA ASP A 215 7.37 14.43 13.07
C ASP A 215 7.46 12.93 12.82
N ILE A 216 7.55 12.54 11.55
CA ILE A 216 7.95 11.21 11.13
C ILE A 216 9.44 11.30 10.78
N ASN A 217 10.26 10.41 11.34
CA ASN A 217 11.65 10.24 10.95
C ASN A 217 11.79 8.97 10.12
N PHE A 218 12.58 9.03 9.07
CA PHE A 218 13.02 7.88 8.29
C PHE A 218 14.50 7.64 8.60
N VAL A 219 14.82 6.45 9.09
CA VAL A 219 16.18 6.02 9.52
C VAL A 219 16.43 4.61 8.98
N PRO A 220 16.61 4.44 7.66
CA PRO A 220 16.78 3.12 7.08
C PRO A 220 18.11 2.48 7.48
N THR A 221 18.05 1.26 7.99
CA THR A 221 19.24 0.44 8.34
C THR A 221 19.65 -0.54 7.24
N SER A 222 18.86 -0.67 6.17
CA SER A 222 19.17 -1.46 4.99
C SER A 222 18.65 -0.73 3.73
N PRO A 223 19.19 -1.05 2.55
CA PRO A 223 18.70 -0.51 1.28
C PRO A 223 17.22 -0.85 1.04
N GLY A 224 16.59 -0.04 0.20
CA GLY A 224 15.33 -0.33 -0.45
C GLY A 224 14.09 0.39 -0.01
N LEU A 225 13.00 0.15 -0.73
CA LEU A 225 11.71 0.78 -0.44
C LEU A 225 11.25 0.35 0.95
N LYS A 226 11.02 1.34 1.81
CA LYS A 226 10.47 1.15 3.14
C LYS A 226 9.07 1.73 3.18
N SER A 227 8.16 1.03 3.85
CA SER A 227 6.76 1.38 3.98
C SER A 227 6.24 1.07 5.39
N ALA A 228 5.46 1.99 5.95
CA ALA A 228 4.82 1.86 7.25
C ALA A 228 3.45 2.54 7.30
N ASN A 229 2.54 1.93 8.03
CA ASN A 229 1.25 2.48 8.42
C ASN A 229 1.34 3.00 9.86
N LEU A 230 0.94 4.25 10.05
CA LEU A 230 1.01 4.99 11.30
C LEU A 230 -0.40 5.40 11.73
N VAL A 231 -0.78 5.13 12.97
CA VAL A 231 -2.05 5.61 13.55
C VAL A 231 -1.73 6.63 14.63
N VAL A 232 -2.31 7.83 14.53
CA VAL A 232 -2.36 8.78 15.65
C VAL A 232 -3.64 8.54 16.44
N GLU A 233 -3.52 8.45 17.76
CA GLU A 233 -4.62 8.19 18.68
C GLU A 233 -5.00 9.46 19.46
N ALA A 234 -6.29 9.66 19.67
CA ALA A 234 -6.84 10.71 20.52
C ALA A 234 -8.18 10.31 21.16
N GLN A 235 -8.61 11.07 22.16
CA GLN A 235 -9.91 10.92 22.83
C GLN A 235 -10.71 12.22 22.78
N SER A 236 -12.02 12.15 22.53
CA SER A 236 -12.91 13.32 22.57
C SER A 236 -13.20 13.78 24.01
N LEU A 237 -13.39 15.08 24.20
CA LEU A 237 -13.64 15.72 25.48
C LEU A 237 -14.99 16.44 25.49
N PRO A 238 -15.91 16.13 26.44
CA PRO A 238 -15.73 15.27 27.61
C PRO A 238 -16.18 13.81 27.42
N SER A 239 -16.66 13.41 26.23
CA SER A 239 -17.36 12.11 26.06
C SER A 239 -16.45 10.88 26.08
N GLY A 240 -15.17 11.01 25.74
CA GLY A 240 -14.19 9.92 25.75
C GLY A 240 -14.28 8.94 24.57
N PHE A 241 -15.00 9.29 23.49
CA PHE A 241 -14.97 8.51 22.26
C PHE A 241 -13.60 8.61 21.58
N PRO A 242 -13.07 7.53 20.97
CA PRO A 242 -11.80 7.57 20.28
C PRO A 242 -11.86 8.43 19.00
N TYR A 243 -10.73 9.03 18.64
CA TYR A 243 -10.46 9.60 17.33
C TYR A 243 -9.10 9.09 16.86
N CYS A 244 -9.02 8.77 15.58
CA CYS A 244 -7.89 8.08 14.97
C CYS A 244 -7.61 8.71 13.61
N ALA A 245 -6.35 8.84 13.23
CA ALA A 245 -5.94 9.24 11.89
C ALA A 245 -4.89 8.24 11.37
N LEU A 246 -5.12 7.69 10.17
CA LEU A 246 -4.25 6.69 9.55
C LEU A 246 -3.41 7.35 8.44
N LEU A 247 -2.09 7.38 8.65
CA LEU A 247 -1.12 7.93 7.70
C LEU A 247 -0.18 6.83 7.22
N GLY A 248 0.22 6.90 5.96
CA GLY A 248 1.30 6.12 5.39
C GLY A 248 2.62 6.89 5.51
N ALA A 249 3.72 6.16 5.60
CA ALA A 249 5.05 6.66 5.37
C ALA A 249 5.77 5.76 4.38
N GLN A 250 6.44 6.35 3.39
CA GLN A 250 7.28 5.62 2.43
C GLN A 250 8.61 6.36 2.19
N GLY A 251 9.66 5.62 1.88
CA GLY A 251 10.95 6.20 1.49
C GLY A 251 11.84 5.14 0.86
N LEU A 252 12.62 5.53 -0.16
CA LEU A 252 13.57 4.65 -0.83
C LEU A 252 14.93 4.81 -0.15
N ALA A 253 15.42 3.74 0.49
CA ALA A 253 16.72 3.76 1.13
C ALA A 253 17.82 3.44 0.12
N ILE A 254 18.57 4.45 -0.33
CA ILE A 254 19.67 4.25 -1.27
C ILE A 254 20.93 3.85 -0.51
N GLY A 255 21.52 2.69 -0.83
CA GLY A 255 22.83 2.31 -0.31
C GLY A 255 23.96 2.88 -1.16
N SER A 256 25.10 2.20 -1.20
CA SER A 256 26.03 2.36 -2.33
C SER A 256 25.32 1.93 -3.64
N GLY A 257 25.80 2.38 -4.80
CA GLY A 257 25.23 1.98 -6.09
C GLY A 257 25.30 0.46 -6.41
N GLY A 258 25.96 -0.33 -5.55
CA GLY A 258 25.93 -1.80 -5.60
C GLY A 258 24.83 -2.40 -4.73
N ASP A 259 24.39 -1.69 -3.69
CA ASP A 259 23.40 -2.15 -2.72
C ASP A 259 21.98 -2.07 -3.33
N LEU A 260 21.70 -1.03 -4.14
CA LEU A 260 20.47 -0.94 -4.94
C LEU A 260 20.42 -2.00 -6.04
N ILE A 261 21.57 -2.42 -6.57
CA ILE A 261 21.67 -3.51 -7.54
C ILE A 261 21.36 -4.86 -6.88
N ALA A 262 21.77 -5.06 -5.61
CA ALA A 262 21.37 -6.21 -4.82
C ALA A 262 19.86 -6.21 -4.51
N GLU A 263 19.24 -5.06 -4.22
CA GLU A 263 17.79 -5.01 -4.03
C GLU A 263 17.01 -5.35 -5.32
N VAL A 264 17.42 -4.82 -6.48
CA VAL A 264 16.81 -5.21 -7.78
C VAL A 264 16.97 -6.72 -8.01
N PHE A 265 18.10 -7.30 -7.61
CA PHE A 265 18.32 -8.75 -7.68
C PHE A 265 17.33 -9.52 -6.78
N ASP A 266 17.21 -9.13 -5.51
CA ASP A 266 16.33 -9.77 -4.52
C ASP A 266 14.84 -9.68 -4.94
N LEU A 267 14.40 -8.50 -5.39
CA LEU A 267 13.03 -8.28 -5.90
C LEU A 267 12.75 -9.14 -7.13
N ASN A 268 13.72 -9.27 -8.03
CA ASN A 268 13.58 -10.14 -9.21
C ASN A 268 13.52 -11.62 -8.82
N GLU A 269 14.24 -12.05 -7.77
CA GLU A 269 14.12 -13.42 -7.23
C GLU A 269 12.73 -13.67 -6.64
N GLU A 270 12.19 -12.74 -5.84
CA GLU A 270 10.85 -12.87 -5.27
C GLU A 270 9.76 -12.91 -6.36
N VAL A 271 9.87 -12.06 -7.39
CA VAL A 271 9.01 -12.12 -8.58
C VAL A 271 9.13 -13.48 -9.27
N LEU A 272 10.35 -13.98 -9.51
CA LEU A 272 10.58 -15.27 -10.15
C LEU A 272 9.90 -16.42 -9.36
N GLN A 273 10.00 -16.42 -8.03
CA GLN A 273 9.35 -17.40 -7.15
C GLN A 273 7.82 -17.38 -7.32
N ILE A 274 7.18 -16.20 -7.31
CA ILE A 274 5.73 -16.05 -7.48
C ILE A 274 5.28 -16.53 -8.88
N ILE A 275 6.01 -16.17 -9.94
CA ILE A 275 5.66 -16.59 -11.31
C ILE A 275 5.85 -18.10 -11.51
N LEU A 276 6.85 -18.72 -10.87
CA LEU A 276 7.04 -20.17 -10.86
C LEU A 276 5.89 -20.90 -10.14
N GLU A 277 5.39 -20.37 -9.02
CA GLU A 277 4.20 -20.91 -8.33
C GLU A 277 2.94 -20.79 -9.21
N ALA A 278 2.74 -19.63 -9.85
CA ALA A 278 1.65 -19.42 -10.81
C ALA A 278 1.71 -20.39 -12.01
N LEU A 279 2.92 -20.70 -12.50
CA LEU A 279 3.16 -21.70 -13.55
C LEU A 279 2.90 -23.14 -13.05
N GLU A 280 3.26 -23.47 -11.81
CA GLU A 280 2.92 -24.77 -11.21
C GLU A 280 1.39 -24.95 -11.15
N LEU A 281 0.64 -23.95 -10.66
CA LEU A 281 -0.82 -23.98 -10.66
C LEU A 281 -1.42 -24.07 -12.08
N ALA A 282 -0.90 -23.31 -13.04
CA ALA A 282 -1.33 -23.35 -14.44
C ALA A 282 -1.11 -24.75 -15.08
N THR A 283 -0.05 -25.45 -14.68
CA THR A 283 0.25 -26.81 -15.15
C THR A 283 -0.48 -27.91 -14.36
N GLN A 284 -0.96 -27.63 -13.14
CA GLN A 284 -1.68 -28.58 -12.29
C GLN A 284 -3.22 -28.46 -12.34
N ASP A 285 -3.78 -27.65 -13.25
CA ASP A 285 -5.23 -27.41 -13.39
C ASP A 285 -5.85 -26.59 -12.24
N GLY A 286 -5.07 -25.65 -11.69
CA GLY A 286 -5.48 -24.74 -10.62
C GLY A 286 -6.63 -23.78 -11.00
N GLU A 287 -7.10 -23.02 -10.01
CA GLU A 287 -8.15 -22.03 -10.23
C GLU A 287 -7.58 -20.72 -10.80
N TYR A 288 -8.24 -20.16 -11.82
CA TYR A 288 -7.83 -18.88 -12.41
C TYR A 288 -7.76 -17.72 -11.40
N ALA A 289 -8.56 -17.77 -10.33
CA ALA A 289 -8.54 -16.76 -9.28
C ALA A 289 -7.25 -16.84 -8.43
N GLU A 290 -6.79 -18.05 -8.10
CA GLU A 290 -5.57 -18.28 -7.32
C GLU A 290 -4.33 -17.83 -8.10
N ILE A 291 -4.28 -18.18 -9.40
CA ILE A 291 -3.23 -17.72 -10.32
C ILE A 291 -3.25 -16.19 -10.45
N ARG A 292 -4.43 -15.58 -10.63
CA ARG A 292 -4.58 -14.12 -10.67
C ARG A 292 -4.04 -13.46 -9.39
N ASP A 293 -4.42 -13.99 -8.23
CA ASP A 293 -4.06 -13.38 -6.96
C ASP A 293 -2.54 -13.51 -6.66
N LEU A 294 -1.85 -14.54 -7.17
CA LEU A 294 -0.39 -14.58 -7.23
C LEU A 294 0.19 -13.49 -8.15
N LEU A 295 -0.30 -13.37 -9.38
CA LEU A 295 0.19 -12.35 -10.32
C LEU A 295 -0.03 -10.92 -9.80
N VAL A 296 -1.13 -10.66 -9.10
CA VAL A 296 -1.40 -9.38 -8.43
C VAL A 296 -0.48 -9.13 -7.24
N GLN A 297 0.04 -10.18 -6.58
CA GLN A 297 1.10 -10.03 -5.56
C GLN A 297 2.46 -9.69 -6.18
N ALA A 298 2.76 -10.16 -7.40
CA ALA A 298 3.99 -9.82 -8.12
C ALA A 298 4.01 -8.37 -8.64
N GLN A 299 2.85 -7.78 -8.99
CA GLN A 299 2.76 -6.41 -9.52
C GLN A 299 3.53 -5.35 -8.70
N PRO A 300 3.28 -5.17 -7.38
CA PRO A 300 3.97 -4.14 -6.59
C PRO A 300 5.49 -4.37 -6.48
N LEU A 301 5.98 -5.61 -6.56
CA LEU A 301 7.41 -5.93 -6.54
C LEU A 301 8.08 -5.48 -7.85
N VAL A 302 7.42 -5.70 -8.98
CA VAL A 302 7.90 -5.23 -10.30
C VAL A 302 7.84 -3.71 -10.39
N GLU A 303 6.81 -3.07 -9.83
CA GLU A 303 6.72 -1.60 -9.73
C GLU A 303 7.85 -1.01 -8.87
N GLN A 304 8.13 -1.59 -7.70
CA GLN A 304 9.27 -1.21 -6.85
C GLN A 304 10.60 -1.39 -7.59
N MET A 305 10.79 -2.53 -8.27
CA MET A 305 11.98 -2.81 -9.07
C MET A 305 12.18 -1.75 -10.17
N LEU A 306 11.11 -1.34 -10.85
CA LEU A 306 11.16 -0.28 -11.86
C LEU A 306 11.46 1.10 -11.27
N GLU A 307 10.95 1.44 -10.08
CA GLU A 307 11.26 2.70 -9.37
C GLU A 307 12.77 2.80 -9.05
N ILE A 308 13.37 1.71 -8.55
CA ILE A 308 14.82 1.64 -8.29
C ILE A 308 15.63 1.74 -9.58
N LEU A 309 15.17 1.07 -10.65
CA LEU A 309 15.85 1.09 -11.95
C LEU A 309 15.78 2.46 -12.64
N ASP A 310 14.71 3.23 -12.46
CA ASP A 310 14.62 4.62 -12.93
C ASP A 310 15.63 5.51 -12.17
N ALA A 311 15.68 5.41 -10.83
CA ALA A 311 16.68 6.10 -10.01
C ALA A 311 18.13 5.74 -10.40
N LEU A 312 18.40 4.47 -10.71
CA LEU A 312 19.70 3.99 -11.18
C LEU A 312 20.04 4.34 -12.64
N THR A 313 19.11 4.87 -13.44
CA THR A 313 19.35 5.12 -14.89
C THR A 313 19.02 6.54 -15.38
N GLY A 314 18.38 7.37 -14.54
CA GLY A 314 17.99 8.74 -14.83
C GLY A 314 19.15 9.74 -15.01
N ASP A 315 18.81 11.01 -15.25
CA ASP A 315 19.77 12.08 -15.54
C ASP A 315 20.79 12.34 -14.40
N ASP A 316 20.40 12.08 -13.15
CA ASP A 316 21.24 12.19 -11.93
C ASP A 316 21.79 10.82 -11.46
N SER A 317 21.79 9.80 -12.33
CA SER A 317 22.22 8.42 -12.02
C SER A 317 23.59 8.35 -11.33
N PRO A 318 23.74 7.55 -10.24
CA PRO A 318 25.04 7.29 -9.61
C PRO A 318 25.91 6.29 -10.38
N LEU A 319 25.37 5.70 -11.46
CA LEU A 319 26.06 4.75 -12.33
C LEU A 319 26.58 5.43 -13.60
N THR A 320 27.70 4.93 -14.11
CA THR A 320 28.35 5.39 -15.34
C THR A 320 28.81 4.20 -16.19
N GLY A 321 29.34 4.50 -17.39
CA GLY A 321 30.05 3.53 -18.22
C GLY A 321 29.26 2.26 -18.55
N GLU A 322 29.91 1.11 -18.41
CA GLU A 322 29.35 -0.20 -18.75
C GLU A 322 28.24 -0.64 -17.76
N ARG A 323 28.36 -0.30 -16.47
CA ARG A 323 27.33 -0.60 -15.47
C ARG A 323 26.02 0.10 -15.77
N LEU A 324 26.05 1.39 -16.12
CA LEU A 324 24.85 2.12 -16.49
C LEU A 324 24.14 1.48 -17.70
N GLU A 325 24.91 0.96 -18.67
CA GLU A 325 24.32 0.28 -19.83
C GLU A 325 23.76 -1.12 -19.46
N ILE A 326 24.41 -1.88 -18.58
CA ILE A 326 23.85 -3.14 -18.05
C ILE A 326 22.52 -2.86 -17.33
N ILE A 327 22.48 -1.84 -16.44
CA ILE A 327 21.27 -1.53 -15.68
C ILE A 327 20.15 -0.95 -16.56
N ARG A 328 20.46 -0.21 -17.64
CA ARG A 328 19.46 0.15 -18.66
C ARG A 328 18.86 -1.06 -19.38
N ASN A 329 19.67 -2.07 -19.68
CA ASN A 329 19.16 -3.31 -20.26
C ASN A 329 18.26 -4.04 -19.24
N VAL A 330 18.66 -4.11 -17.97
CA VAL A 330 17.81 -4.65 -16.89
C VAL A 330 16.50 -3.89 -16.76
N ALA A 331 16.50 -2.55 -16.82
CA ALA A 331 15.29 -1.73 -16.83
C ALA A 331 14.33 -2.09 -17.98
N GLN A 332 14.86 -2.31 -19.19
CA GLN A 332 14.04 -2.75 -20.34
C GLN A 332 13.44 -4.14 -20.13
N GLN A 333 14.17 -5.07 -19.52
CA GLN A 333 13.65 -6.40 -19.19
C GLN A 333 12.58 -6.36 -18.11
N ALA A 334 12.78 -5.54 -17.05
CA ALA A 334 11.79 -5.30 -16.02
C ALA A 334 10.50 -4.68 -16.59
N GLU A 335 10.63 -3.81 -17.58
CA GLU A 335 9.48 -3.26 -18.32
C GLU A 335 8.76 -4.36 -19.15
N GLN A 336 9.48 -5.31 -19.75
CA GLN A 336 8.84 -6.47 -20.41
C GLN A 336 8.09 -7.35 -19.40
N VAL A 337 8.71 -7.67 -18.25
CA VAL A 337 8.08 -8.41 -17.14
C VAL A 337 6.78 -7.73 -16.72
N SER A 338 6.79 -6.41 -16.47
CA SER A 338 5.60 -5.64 -16.09
C SER A 338 4.49 -5.69 -17.16
N ASN A 339 4.84 -5.49 -18.43
CA ASN A 339 3.87 -5.53 -19.53
C ASN A 339 3.25 -6.92 -19.71
N LEU A 340 4.05 -7.98 -19.67
CA LEU A 340 3.58 -9.36 -19.79
C LEU A 340 2.76 -9.80 -18.56
N LEU A 341 3.15 -9.37 -17.36
CA LEU A 341 2.39 -9.62 -16.12
C LEU A 341 0.98 -9.01 -16.22
N ASN A 342 0.89 -7.75 -16.61
CA ASN A 342 -0.39 -7.06 -16.82
C ASN A 342 -1.22 -7.73 -17.93
N GLN A 343 -0.60 -8.08 -19.06
CA GLN A 343 -1.26 -8.82 -20.15
C GLN A 343 -1.80 -10.19 -19.68
N THR A 344 -1.07 -10.88 -18.80
CA THR A 344 -1.48 -12.19 -18.25
C THR A 344 -2.64 -12.05 -17.27
N ILE A 345 -2.65 -10.99 -16.44
CA ILE A 345 -3.77 -10.67 -15.56
C ILE A 345 -5.02 -10.32 -16.40
N GLU A 346 -4.91 -9.45 -17.41
CA GLU A 346 -6.03 -9.14 -18.32
C GLU A 346 -6.58 -10.38 -19.03
N PHE A 347 -5.69 -11.27 -19.50
CA PHE A 347 -6.05 -12.56 -20.09
C PHE A 347 -6.89 -13.39 -19.13
N ILE A 348 -6.43 -13.58 -17.88
CA ILE A 348 -7.14 -14.33 -16.84
C ILE A 348 -8.49 -13.69 -16.48
N GLU A 349 -8.53 -12.37 -16.31
CA GLU A 349 -9.77 -11.64 -16.00
C GLU A 349 -10.82 -11.78 -17.11
N GLY A 350 -10.40 -11.92 -18.37
CA GLY A 350 -11.27 -12.27 -19.49
C GLY A 350 -12.05 -13.58 -19.28
N PHE A 351 -11.44 -14.60 -18.66
CA PHE A 351 -12.10 -15.88 -18.37
C PHE A 351 -12.98 -15.80 -17.11
N ILE A 352 -12.52 -15.12 -16.06
CA ILE A 352 -13.32 -14.89 -14.83
C ILE A 352 -14.60 -14.08 -15.16
N GLY A 353 -14.47 -13.05 -16.00
CA GLY A 353 -15.58 -12.20 -16.43
C GLY A 353 -16.58 -12.90 -17.36
N THR A 354 -16.11 -13.76 -18.29
CA THR A 354 -17.01 -14.49 -19.19
C THR A 354 -17.76 -15.62 -18.50
N ALA A 355 -17.13 -16.33 -17.55
CA ALA A 355 -17.78 -17.37 -16.77
C ALA A 355 -18.91 -16.83 -15.86
N SER A 356 -18.80 -15.56 -15.43
CA SER A 356 -19.87 -14.86 -14.70
C SER A 356 -21.10 -14.55 -15.58
N GLN A 357 -20.93 -14.40 -16.90
CA GLN A 357 -22.03 -14.07 -17.83
C GLN A 357 -22.78 -15.31 -18.35
N SER A 358 -22.10 -16.45 -18.52
CA SER A 358 -22.72 -17.68 -19.03
C SER A 358 -23.77 -18.29 -18.08
N VAL A 359 -23.63 -18.06 -16.76
CA VAL A 359 -24.60 -18.48 -15.73
C VAL A 359 -25.95 -17.76 -15.88
N GLY A 360 -25.99 -16.58 -16.51
CA GLY A 360 -27.20 -15.74 -16.65
C GLY A 360 -28.27 -16.25 -17.62
N LEU A 361 -28.04 -17.34 -18.37
CA LEU A 361 -28.92 -17.79 -19.46
C LEU A 361 -29.55 -19.18 -19.28
N LEU A 362 -29.42 -19.81 -18.10
CA LEU A 362 -30.09 -21.09 -17.82
C LEU A 362 -31.59 -20.89 -17.47
N PRO A 363 -32.51 -21.67 -18.08
CA PRO A 363 -33.94 -21.52 -17.83
C PRO A 363 -34.31 -21.93 -16.40
N THR A 364 -35.15 -21.13 -15.76
CA THR A 364 -35.52 -21.22 -14.33
C THR A 364 -35.92 -22.64 -13.88
N GLY A 365 -35.07 -23.28 -13.07
CA GLY A 365 -35.26 -24.66 -12.65
C GLY A 365 -34.45 -25.10 -11.43
N SER A 366 -34.71 -24.48 -10.27
CA SER A 366 -34.12 -24.81 -8.95
C SER A 366 -32.63 -24.43 -8.79
N ILE A 367 -32.38 -23.31 -8.12
CA ILE A 367 -31.03 -22.90 -7.69
C ILE A 367 -30.83 -23.35 -6.23
N PRO A 368 -29.98 -24.36 -5.93
CA PRO A 368 -29.36 -24.46 -4.62
C PRO A 368 -28.32 -23.35 -4.48
N SER A 369 -28.09 -22.84 -3.27
CA SER A 369 -27.13 -21.75 -3.01
C SER A 369 -25.74 -22.11 -3.53
N MET A 370 -25.29 -21.46 -4.60
CA MET A 370 -23.90 -21.52 -5.03
C MET A 370 -23.13 -20.42 -4.31
N SER A 371 -22.15 -20.81 -3.49
CA SER A 371 -21.02 -19.95 -3.15
C SER A 371 -20.31 -19.50 -4.43
N ASN A 372 -19.51 -18.43 -4.34
CA ASN A 372 -18.53 -18.06 -5.38
C ASN A 372 -17.73 -19.31 -5.77
N ARG A 373 -18.06 -19.87 -6.94
CA ARG A 373 -17.35 -20.98 -7.54
C ARG A 373 -16.48 -20.34 -8.62
N PHE A 374 -15.19 -20.21 -8.33
CA PHE A 374 -14.22 -19.94 -9.36
C PHE A 374 -14.06 -21.21 -10.22
N PHE A 375 -13.63 -21.03 -11.46
CA PHE A 375 -13.57 -22.11 -12.43
C PHE A 375 -12.12 -22.58 -12.57
N SER A 376 -11.93 -23.90 -12.54
CA SER A 376 -10.67 -24.55 -12.91
C SER A 376 -10.35 -24.35 -14.39
N ILE A 377 -9.07 -24.44 -14.75
CA ILE A 377 -8.61 -24.30 -16.16
C ILE A 377 -9.37 -25.27 -17.08
N SER A 378 -9.50 -26.55 -16.70
CA SER A 378 -10.22 -27.56 -17.47
C SER A 378 -11.73 -27.29 -17.62
N GLU A 379 -12.38 -26.66 -16.63
CA GLU A 379 -13.80 -26.27 -16.75
C GLU A 379 -14.02 -25.16 -17.78
N VAL A 380 -13.03 -24.28 -17.98
CA VAL A 380 -13.04 -23.23 -19.01
C VAL A 380 -12.63 -23.80 -20.37
N ALA A 381 -11.58 -24.61 -20.43
CA ALA A 381 -11.13 -25.28 -21.66
C ALA A 381 -12.24 -26.16 -22.27
N ALA A 382 -13.05 -26.83 -21.45
CA ALA A 382 -14.21 -27.61 -21.90
C ALA A 382 -15.35 -26.78 -22.55
N GLN A 383 -15.30 -25.44 -22.44
CA GLN A 383 -16.31 -24.52 -22.99
C GLN A 383 -15.83 -23.72 -24.20
N GLN A 384 -14.56 -23.82 -24.60
CA GLN A 384 -13.96 -23.04 -25.69
C GLN A 384 -13.40 -23.90 -26.83
N GLU A 385 -13.12 -23.26 -27.97
CA GLU A 385 -12.65 -23.92 -29.21
C GLU A 385 -11.11 -24.04 -29.26
N GLN A 386 -10.41 -23.36 -28.36
CA GLN A 386 -8.95 -23.38 -28.18
C GLN A 386 -8.64 -23.48 -26.68
N ASP A 387 -7.62 -24.25 -26.29
CA ASP A 387 -7.27 -24.47 -24.89
C ASP A 387 -6.57 -23.23 -24.31
N PRO A 388 -7.18 -22.48 -23.37
CA PRO A 388 -6.59 -21.27 -22.81
C PRO A 388 -5.36 -21.56 -21.92
N ARG A 389 -5.14 -22.83 -21.55
CA ARG A 389 -3.98 -23.25 -20.76
C ARG A 389 -2.66 -23.09 -21.52
N GLU A 390 -2.65 -23.38 -22.81
CA GLU A 390 -1.43 -23.31 -23.64
C GLU A 390 -0.92 -21.87 -23.72
N GLU A 391 -1.81 -20.89 -23.88
CA GLU A 391 -1.46 -19.48 -23.92
C GLU A 391 -1.10 -18.92 -22.53
N LEU A 392 -1.77 -19.34 -21.46
CA LEU A 392 -1.40 -18.97 -20.09
C LEU A 392 0.02 -19.44 -19.74
N VAL A 393 0.33 -20.71 -20.01
CA VAL A 393 1.66 -21.28 -19.77
C VAL A 393 2.71 -20.52 -20.61
N ARG A 394 2.42 -20.26 -21.89
CA ARG A 394 3.32 -19.52 -22.78
C ARG A 394 3.65 -18.11 -22.26
N LEU A 395 2.67 -17.39 -21.72
CA LEU A 395 2.87 -16.05 -21.14
C LEU A 395 3.71 -16.10 -19.87
N LEU A 396 3.46 -17.08 -18.97
CA LEU A 396 4.24 -17.27 -17.74
C LEU A 396 5.69 -17.67 -18.05
N GLU A 397 5.91 -18.55 -19.03
CA GLU A 397 7.26 -18.90 -19.52
C GLU A 397 8.00 -17.69 -20.13
N GLU A 398 7.29 -16.79 -20.81
CA GLU A 398 7.86 -15.55 -21.38
C GLU A 398 8.28 -14.56 -20.27
N ILE A 399 7.48 -14.42 -19.19
CA ILE A 399 7.84 -13.63 -18.00
C ILE A 399 9.09 -14.20 -17.32
N ILE A 400 9.14 -15.52 -17.12
CA ILE A 400 10.29 -16.21 -16.50
C ILE A 400 11.58 -15.95 -17.29
N ALA A 401 11.53 -16.04 -18.63
CA ALA A 401 12.70 -15.81 -19.47
C ALA A 401 13.29 -14.39 -19.28
N HIS A 402 12.43 -13.36 -19.20
CA HIS A 402 12.88 -11.99 -18.95
C HIS A 402 13.45 -11.81 -17.51
N ALA A 403 12.84 -12.45 -16.51
CA ALA A 403 13.34 -12.43 -15.13
C ALA A 403 14.69 -13.18 -14.96
N GLU A 404 14.90 -14.30 -15.68
CA GLU A 404 16.19 -14.99 -15.74
C GLU A 404 17.28 -14.15 -16.45
N GLU A 405 16.91 -13.37 -17.48
CA GLU A 405 17.84 -12.42 -18.12
C GLU A 405 18.24 -11.28 -17.18
N ILE A 406 17.32 -10.76 -16.35
CA ILE A 406 17.62 -9.78 -15.28
C ILE A 406 18.60 -10.39 -14.28
N GLU A 407 18.29 -11.57 -13.73
CA GLU A 407 19.13 -12.24 -12.75
C GLU A 407 20.55 -12.46 -13.32
N SER A 408 20.65 -12.99 -14.55
CA SER A 408 21.94 -13.22 -15.21
C SER A 408 22.75 -11.94 -15.48
N ALA A 409 22.09 -10.79 -15.67
CA ALA A 409 22.76 -9.51 -15.89
C ALA A 409 23.26 -8.86 -14.58
N LEU A 410 22.56 -9.09 -13.47
CA LEU A 410 22.87 -8.52 -12.16
C LEU A 410 23.86 -9.37 -11.34
N ARG A 411 23.86 -10.71 -11.49
CA ARG A 411 24.82 -11.64 -10.85
C ARG A 411 26.29 -11.15 -10.80
N PRO A 412 26.91 -10.59 -11.87
CA PRO A 412 28.30 -10.12 -11.82
C PRO A 412 28.52 -8.77 -11.11
N LEU A 413 27.45 -8.05 -10.74
CA LEU A 413 27.49 -6.73 -10.08
C LEU A 413 27.21 -6.79 -8.58
N VAL A 414 26.62 -7.89 -8.09
CA VAL A 414 26.44 -8.20 -6.66
C VAL A 414 27.70 -8.86 -6.11
N CYS A 415 28.05 -8.60 -4.85
CA CYS A 415 29.21 -9.24 -4.23
C CYS A 415 28.96 -10.76 -4.06
N PRO A 416 29.85 -11.66 -4.53
CA PRO A 416 29.61 -13.10 -4.46
C PRO A 416 29.43 -13.60 -3.02
N GLU A 417 28.37 -14.37 -2.76
CA GLU A 417 28.12 -14.93 -1.42
C GLU A 417 29.35 -15.70 -0.91
N GLY A 418 29.80 -15.36 0.30
CA GLY A 418 30.98 -15.99 0.89
C GLY A 418 32.33 -15.58 0.27
N LEU A 419 32.41 -14.47 -0.49
CA LEU A 419 33.69 -13.91 -0.94
C LEU A 419 34.61 -13.67 0.27
N ASP A 420 35.72 -14.40 0.28
CA ASP A 420 36.78 -14.34 1.28
C ASP A 420 38.08 -14.83 0.62
N VAL A 421 38.88 -13.89 0.12
CA VAL A 421 40.07 -14.16 -0.70
C VAL A 421 41.28 -13.51 -0.06
N SER A 422 42.24 -14.30 0.40
CA SER A 422 43.51 -13.78 0.95
C SER A 422 44.61 -13.78 -0.11
N PHE A 423 45.45 -12.75 -0.10
CA PHE A 423 46.55 -12.54 -1.04
C PHE A 423 47.87 -12.29 -0.33
N ASP A 424 48.93 -12.95 -0.79
CA ASP A 424 50.32 -12.71 -0.39
C ASP A 424 51.13 -12.23 -1.60
N PHE A 425 52.18 -11.43 -1.39
CA PHE A 425 53.09 -11.03 -2.45
C PHE A 425 54.14 -12.12 -2.71
N GLN A 426 54.14 -12.71 -3.92
CA GLN A 426 55.01 -13.82 -4.30
C GLN A 426 55.56 -13.60 -5.72
N ASP A 427 56.87 -13.83 -5.90
CA ASP A 427 57.59 -13.72 -7.19
C ASP A 427 57.35 -12.42 -8.00
N GLY A 428 57.02 -11.32 -7.30
CA GLY A 428 56.80 -10.00 -7.90
C GLY A 428 55.35 -9.69 -8.29
N ALA A 429 54.38 -10.48 -7.83
CA ALA A 429 52.96 -10.24 -8.00
C ALA A 429 52.16 -10.61 -6.74
N TRP A 430 50.94 -10.08 -6.62
CA TRP A 430 49.98 -10.53 -5.62
C TRP A 430 49.31 -11.83 -6.06
N VAL A 431 49.34 -12.85 -5.20
CA VAL A 431 48.84 -14.20 -5.49
C VAL A 431 47.83 -14.60 -4.44
N ALA A 432 46.64 -15.04 -4.86
CA ALA A 432 45.62 -15.57 -3.96
C ALA A 432 46.12 -16.85 -3.28
N THR A 433 46.15 -16.84 -1.95
CA THR A 433 46.58 -17.95 -1.09
C THR A 433 45.42 -18.74 -0.49
N SER A 434 44.22 -18.14 -0.47
CA SER A 434 42.95 -18.80 -0.18
C SER A 434 41.79 -18.06 -0.85
N GLY A 435 40.63 -18.72 -0.96
CA GLY A 435 39.45 -18.19 -1.67
C GLY A 435 39.50 -18.41 -3.18
N ASP A 436 38.43 -18.02 -3.88
CA ASP A 436 38.40 -17.92 -5.34
C ASP A 436 38.54 -16.45 -5.76
N SER A 437 39.58 -16.14 -6.52
CA SER A 437 39.87 -14.78 -6.99
C SER A 437 39.25 -14.46 -8.36
N GLN A 438 38.33 -15.27 -8.89
CA GLN A 438 37.60 -14.91 -10.12
C GLN A 438 36.85 -13.57 -9.93
N GLY A 439 36.97 -12.69 -10.92
CA GLY A 439 36.36 -11.35 -10.89
C GLY A 439 37.15 -10.28 -10.13
N LEU A 440 38.24 -10.64 -9.45
CA LEU A 440 39.19 -9.69 -8.86
C LEU A 440 40.39 -9.47 -9.81
N SER A 441 40.69 -8.20 -10.12
CA SER A 441 41.99 -7.80 -10.66
C SER A 441 42.83 -7.18 -9.55
N VAL A 442 44.10 -7.57 -9.46
CA VAL A 442 45.04 -7.02 -8.47
C VAL A 442 46.33 -6.63 -9.18
N GLU A 443 46.67 -5.34 -9.10
CA GLU A 443 47.89 -4.76 -9.67
C GLU A 443 48.69 -4.02 -8.61
N GLY A 444 50.01 -3.96 -8.74
CA GLY A 444 50.89 -3.23 -7.82
C GLY A 444 52.16 -4.00 -7.43
N ASP A 445 52.78 -3.57 -6.33
CA ASP A 445 53.97 -4.17 -5.73
C ASP A 445 53.79 -4.45 -4.23
N GLU A 446 54.88 -4.82 -3.54
CA GLU A 446 54.86 -5.17 -2.11
C GLU A 446 54.55 -4.00 -1.15
N THR A 447 54.51 -2.75 -1.65
CA THR A 447 54.26 -1.53 -0.87
C THR A 447 52.97 -0.78 -1.25
N GLN A 448 52.39 -1.12 -2.40
CA GLN A 448 51.11 -0.56 -2.85
C GLN A 448 50.39 -1.55 -3.76
N ALA A 449 49.11 -1.81 -3.51
CA ALA A 449 48.24 -2.61 -4.37
C ALA A 449 46.96 -1.86 -4.73
N THR A 450 46.47 -2.07 -5.95
CA THR A 450 45.15 -1.65 -6.42
C THR A 450 44.34 -2.90 -6.73
N ILE A 451 43.25 -3.10 -5.99
CA ILE A 451 42.28 -4.16 -6.22
C ILE A 451 41.12 -3.54 -7.02
N ARG A 452 40.63 -4.24 -8.05
CA ARG A 452 39.50 -3.85 -8.89
C ARG A 452 38.49 -5.00 -9.04
N ALA A 453 37.20 -4.70 -9.01
CA ALA A 453 36.12 -5.67 -9.24
C ALA A 453 34.86 -4.99 -9.81
N MET A 454 33.96 -5.76 -10.42
CA MET A 454 32.65 -5.27 -10.92
C MET A 454 31.57 -5.17 -9.82
N TYR A 455 31.86 -5.66 -8.62
CA TYR A 455 30.99 -5.71 -7.45
C TYR A 455 31.63 -5.00 -6.24
N PRO A 456 30.85 -4.50 -5.26
CA PRO A 456 31.40 -3.86 -4.06
C PRO A 456 32.16 -4.86 -3.17
N PHE A 457 33.30 -4.44 -2.61
CA PHE A 457 34.10 -5.26 -1.69
C PHE A 457 34.82 -4.41 -0.64
N THR A 458 35.29 -5.07 0.41
CA THR A 458 36.16 -4.52 1.47
C THR A 458 37.49 -5.25 1.48
N VAL A 459 38.57 -4.56 1.87
CA VAL A 459 39.92 -5.10 1.96
C VAL A 459 40.51 -4.85 3.35
N ASP A 460 40.79 -5.91 4.10
CA ASP A 460 41.64 -5.84 5.31
C ASP A 460 43.10 -6.11 4.91
N TYR A 461 44.06 -5.34 5.44
CA TYR A 461 45.48 -5.49 5.13
C TYR A 461 46.39 -5.06 6.30
N THR A 462 47.57 -5.65 6.41
CA THR A 462 48.55 -5.34 7.49
C THR A 462 49.81 -4.67 6.92
N LEU A 463 50.18 -3.50 7.45
CA LEU A 463 51.45 -2.79 7.20
C LEU A 463 52.38 -2.88 8.42
N GLU A 464 53.44 -3.71 8.35
CA GLU A 464 54.53 -3.95 9.34
C GLU A 464 54.17 -4.24 10.82
N SER A 465 53.14 -3.60 11.39
CA SER A 465 52.55 -3.83 12.71
C SER A 465 51.16 -3.22 12.91
N GLU A 466 50.55 -2.59 11.90
CA GLU A 466 49.21 -2.00 11.94
C GLU A 466 48.25 -2.74 10.99
N ASP A 467 47.08 -3.14 11.49
CA ASP A 467 45.97 -3.68 10.71
C ASP A 467 45.06 -2.54 10.26
N LEU A 468 44.73 -2.51 8.97
CA LEU A 468 43.98 -1.45 8.30
C LEU A 468 42.87 -2.06 7.45
N THR A 469 41.80 -1.28 7.24
CA THR A 469 40.69 -1.66 6.36
C THR A 469 40.48 -0.56 5.33
N ALA A 470 40.37 -0.92 4.06
CA ALA A 470 39.94 -0.06 2.96
C ALA A 470 38.62 -0.60 2.38
N VAL A 471 37.64 0.28 2.21
CA VAL A 471 36.42 -0.03 1.46
C VAL A 471 36.68 0.34 0.00
N ALA A 472 36.24 -0.48 -0.96
CA ALA A 472 36.41 -0.15 -2.36
C ALA A 472 35.47 1.01 -2.75
N GLU A 473 36.04 2.06 -3.35
CA GLU A 473 35.30 3.21 -3.86
C GLU A 473 34.93 2.97 -5.34
N LEU A 474 33.80 3.50 -5.80
CA LEU A 474 33.42 3.38 -7.20
C LEU A 474 34.26 4.33 -8.08
N ASP A 475 34.98 3.78 -9.05
CA ASP A 475 35.68 4.53 -10.09
C ASP A 475 34.66 4.98 -11.15
N GLU A 476 34.24 6.25 -11.10
CA GLU A 476 33.20 6.84 -11.97
C GLU A 476 33.54 6.82 -13.47
N ASP A 477 34.81 6.65 -13.86
CA ASP A 477 35.23 6.59 -15.26
C ASP A 477 35.13 5.15 -15.83
N THR A 478 35.34 4.13 -15.00
CA THR A 478 35.38 2.71 -15.41
C THR A 478 34.16 1.90 -14.98
N GLY A 479 33.44 2.31 -13.93
CA GLY A 479 32.36 1.55 -13.29
C GLY A 479 32.85 0.45 -12.34
N GLU A 480 34.15 0.24 -12.19
CA GLU A 480 34.73 -0.75 -11.29
C GLU A 480 34.83 -0.22 -9.85
N TYR A 481 34.60 -1.09 -8.87
CA TYR A 481 35.00 -0.82 -7.49
C TYR A 481 36.51 -0.97 -7.37
N CYS A 482 37.16 0.06 -6.82
CA CYS A 482 38.60 0.19 -6.70
C CYS A 482 39.00 0.40 -5.24
N ALA A 483 39.89 -0.45 -4.73
CA ALA A 483 40.55 -0.22 -3.44
C ALA A 483 42.06 -0.08 -3.65
N ALA A 484 42.60 1.09 -3.35
CA ALA A 484 44.05 1.31 -3.28
C ALA A 484 44.51 1.14 -1.83
N ILE A 485 45.41 0.19 -1.59
CA ILE A 485 45.99 -0.11 -0.28
C ILE A 485 47.51 0.10 -0.29
N GLY A 486 48.06 0.37 0.89
CA GLY A 486 49.47 0.70 1.08
C GLY A 486 49.80 2.19 0.92
N ASP A 487 50.97 2.59 1.40
CA ASP A 487 51.49 3.96 1.43
C ASP A 487 52.66 4.18 0.46
N GLY A 488 53.05 3.15 -0.31
CA GLY A 488 54.22 3.15 -1.19
C GLY A 488 55.57 3.22 -0.47
N CYS A 489 55.58 2.98 0.85
CA CYS A 489 56.77 3.09 1.72
C CYS A 489 56.96 1.87 2.63
N SER A 490 55.87 1.27 3.10
CA SER A 490 55.78 0.19 4.07
C SER A 490 55.34 -1.10 3.38
N THR A 491 55.92 -2.25 3.75
CA THR A 491 55.56 -3.53 3.11
C THR A 491 54.19 -4.03 3.60
N ILE A 492 53.27 -4.25 2.65
CA ILE A 492 52.02 -4.97 2.88
C ILE A 492 52.36 -6.45 3.08
N CYS A 493 52.03 -7.01 4.24
CA CYS A 493 52.41 -8.38 4.57
C CYS A 493 51.48 -9.42 3.89
N TRP A 494 50.19 -9.11 3.88
CA TRP A 494 49.09 -9.85 3.24
C TRP A 494 47.88 -8.90 3.18
N PHE A 495 46.88 -9.24 2.37
CA PHE A 495 45.56 -8.61 2.44
C PHE A 495 44.44 -9.62 2.15
N ARG A 496 43.21 -9.29 2.54
CA ARG A 496 42.02 -10.13 2.40
C ARG A 496 40.85 -9.33 1.86
N VAL A 497 40.25 -9.81 0.77
CA VAL A 497 39.10 -9.21 0.09
C VAL A 497 37.82 -9.97 0.47
N TYR A 498 36.77 -9.25 0.88
CA TYR A 498 35.50 -9.84 1.33
C TYR A 498 34.29 -8.93 1.09
N CYS A 499 33.07 -9.46 1.13
CA CYS A 499 31.84 -8.66 0.96
C CYS A 499 31.55 -7.74 2.16
N PRO A 500 31.07 -6.50 1.95
CA PRO A 500 30.85 -5.52 3.02
C PRO A 500 29.89 -5.99 4.12
N GLU A 501 28.89 -6.80 3.76
CA GLU A 501 27.85 -7.30 4.65
C GLU A 501 28.34 -8.32 5.70
N ASN A 502 29.50 -8.96 5.46
CA ASN A 502 30.13 -9.91 6.38
C ASN A 502 30.85 -9.20 7.56
N GLY A 503 30.36 -8.04 7.99
CA GLY A 503 31.12 -7.01 8.69
C GLY A 503 31.80 -7.43 10.01
N GLY A 504 33.10 -7.11 10.09
CA GLY A 504 33.89 -7.12 11.31
C GLY A 504 35.17 -7.97 11.23
N PRO A 505 36.27 -7.58 11.91
CA PRO A 505 37.55 -8.29 11.84
C PRO A 505 37.47 -9.67 12.51
N GLY A 506 37.05 -10.67 11.73
CA GLY A 506 37.01 -12.07 12.12
C GLY A 506 38.44 -12.63 12.26
N ASN A 507 38.82 -12.91 13.51
CA ASN A 507 40.15 -13.38 13.93
C ASN A 507 40.91 -14.20 12.87
N ASN A 508 42.10 -13.72 12.51
CA ASN A 508 43.10 -14.46 11.74
C ASN A 508 43.30 -15.89 12.32
N PRO A 509 43.04 -16.96 11.54
CA PRO A 509 43.23 -18.34 12.01
C PRO A 509 44.71 -18.76 12.16
N ASN A 510 45.66 -17.89 11.79
CA ASN A 510 47.10 -18.09 11.84
C ASN A 510 47.83 -17.04 12.72
N THR A 511 47.33 -16.82 13.95
CA THR A 511 48.11 -16.18 15.05
C THR A 511 48.25 -17.11 16.26
#